data_AF-A0A951NDY7-F1
#
_entry.id   AF-A0A951NDY7-F1
#
_cell.length_a   1.000
_cell.length_b   1.000
_cell.length_c   1.000
_cell.angle_alpha   90.00
_cell.angle_beta   90.00
_cell.angle_gamma   90.00
#
_symmetry.space_group_name_H-M   'P 1'
#
loop_
_entity.id
_entity.type
_entity.pdbx_description
1 polymer ?
#
loop_
_entity_poly.entity_id
_entity_poly.type
_entity_poly.pdbx_seq_one_letter_code
_entity_poly.pdbx_strand_id
1 'polypeptide(L)'
;MRTSKNKGLLIPAFAAAVVMLSPTAAYAGPDDQGQVTEEGVVTEQQHGETEGHLPAKQENVELVGRADIVGAEEGRVADVAAFGNFAYLTVRDPEGCSDAGVAIMDISNPAAPRQVGFIEATEGSFPGEGAQVLDVKTKSFRGQILLFNNELCRTADGTVGQGGMTMWDVTNPAAPVLLAANVGDATADGEANLALNSTHSVLGWTDGPKAYAVLVDNDETADVDIMDISDPRNPVLISETDLNDFDVLQEENTPLGGNSFLHDVEVQKIKGVMTMVASYWDGGWTLLNVNDPANPVYLRDFDYSAKDTLTGLSRSEGNAHQAEFSPDGRSIVGTDEDFSPFRLTFTSAAGDAEAAQGSNTPQLDAGTSLSGTPVFLGPACQGPLPAATGGATIAVVERGGCTFTTKAGNVDAAGGYTGVVLVNNACTGIVTPFVKGALPFVSVDRTTGFAIFGDAFDVATCEAGTPGTFTLGDTGAPVSAAAVFDGWGYTRLVDTATMTEIGAYAIDEALDPDFASGFGDLSVHEVAVDPKKKGLAYLSYYSGGLRVIEYGPNGIQEVGAFIAEGGNNFWGVEYHLLPQGNGQGKAKAGPAKNELILASDRDSGLWIFRYTGGK
;
A
#
# COMPACT_ATOMS: atom_id res chain seq x y z
N MET A 1 19.01 73.02 13.89
CA MET A 1 18.44 74.32 14.31
C MET A 1 16.92 74.21 14.20
N ARG A 2 16.18 74.31 15.33
CA ARG A 2 14.72 74.61 15.50
C ARG A 2 13.69 73.69 14.80
N THR A 3 13.05 72.75 15.51
CA THR A 3 11.79 72.86 16.30
C THR A 3 10.47 72.99 15.51
N SER A 4 9.70 71.89 15.52
CA SER A 4 8.26 71.72 15.83
C SER A 4 7.20 72.67 15.23
N LYS A 5 6.09 72.14 14.68
CA LYS A 5 4.81 71.85 15.41
C LYS A 5 3.61 71.59 14.46
N ASN A 6 2.92 70.47 14.76
CA ASN A 6 1.47 70.30 14.97
C ASN A 6 0.40 70.35 13.85
N LYS A 7 -0.32 69.21 13.80
CA LYS A 7 -1.77 68.96 13.98
C LYS A 7 -2.73 69.13 12.79
N GLY A 8 -3.46 68.03 12.52
CA GLY A 8 -4.78 68.03 11.88
C GLY A 8 -5.25 66.60 11.57
N LEU A 9 -6.32 66.15 12.24
CA LEU A 9 -6.87 64.79 12.24
C LEU A 9 -8.29 64.82 11.63
N LEU A 10 -8.53 63.94 10.62
CA LEU A 10 -9.80 63.33 10.12
C LEU A 10 -10.96 64.29 9.69
N ILE A 11 -11.94 63.98 8.80
CA ILE A 11 -12.59 62.76 8.28
C ILE A 11 -13.18 63.10 6.84
N PRO A 12 -13.97 62.25 6.13
CA PRO A 12 -13.63 61.56 4.89
C PRO A 12 -14.40 62.05 3.63
N ALA A 13 -13.93 61.69 2.43
CA ALA A 13 -14.71 61.81 1.20
C ALA A 13 -15.22 60.42 0.78
N PHE A 14 -16.55 60.29 0.75
CA PHE A 14 -17.29 59.15 0.23
C PHE A 14 -16.93 58.89 -1.24
N ALA A 15 -16.42 57.69 -1.54
CA ALA A 15 -16.45 57.12 -2.88
C ALA A 15 -17.22 55.81 -2.80
N ALA A 16 -18.34 55.75 -3.53
CA ALA A 16 -19.24 54.61 -3.58
C ALA A 16 -18.55 53.42 -4.26
N ALA A 17 -18.28 52.37 -3.49
CA ALA A 17 -17.95 51.06 -4.03
C ALA A 17 -19.25 50.34 -4.44
N VAL A 18 -19.36 50.04 -5.72
CA VAL A 18 -20.40 49.16 -6.26
C VAL A 18 -20.15 47.76 -5.69
N VAL A 19 -21.06 47.29 -4.84
CA VAL A 19 -21.08 45.89 -4.39
C VAL A 19 -21.58 45.06 -5.57
N MET A 20 -20.66 44.39 -6.27
CA MET A 20 -21.03 43.24 -7.09
C MET A 20 -21.25 42.07 -6.12
N LEU A 21 -22.52 41.76 -5.88
CA LEU A 21 -22.93 40.50 -5.26
C LEU A 21 -22.61 39.39 -6.26
N SER A 22 -21.42 38.80 -6.14
CA SER A 22 -21.17 37.46 -6.67
C SER A 22 -22.17 36.51 -5.99
N PRO A 23 -22.89 35.63 -6.73
CA PRO A 23 -23.58 34.54 -6.06
C PRO A 23 -22.50 33.74 -5.32
N THR A 24 -22.63 33.71 -4.00
CA THR A 24 -21.92 32.76 -3.14
C THR A 24 -22.19 31.38 -3.73
N ALA A 25 -21.18 30.79 -4.37
CA ALA A 25 -21.15 29.35 -4.55
C ALA A 25 -21.34 28.76 -3.16
N ALA A 26 -22.44 28.03 -2.99
CA ALA A 26 -22.66 27.28 -1.77
C ALA A 26 -21.48 26.34 -1.63
N TYR A 27 -20.70 26.53 -0.56
CA TYR A 27 -19.71 25.60 -0.08
C TYR A 27 -20.37 24.22 -0.07
N ALA A 28 -19.85 23.29 -0.88
CA ALA A 28 -20.18 21.88 -0.75
C ALA A 28 -19.81 21.48 0.68
N GLY A 29 -20.82 21.11 1.47
CA GLY A 29 -20.60 20.41 2.74
C GLY A 29 -20.03 19.02 2.47
N PRO A 30 -19.54 18.32 3.51
CA PRO A 30 -18.65 17.19 3.37
C PRO A 30 -19.34 16.11 2.55
N ASP A 31 -18.89 15.91 1.31
CA ASP A 31 -18.79 14.55 0.82
C ASP A 31 -17.98 13.79 1.88
N ASP A 32 -18.22 12.49 2.08
CA ASP A 32 -17.20 11.60 2.64
C ASP A 32 -16.02 11.56 1.65
N GLN A 33 -15.38 12.71 1.44
CA GLN A 33 -13.95 12.76 1.51
C GLN A 33 -13.62 12.40 2.96
N GLY A 34 -13.63 11.09 3.27
CA GLY A 34 -12.37 10.58 3.78
C GLY A 34 -11.35 11.13 2.80
N GLN A 35 -10.48 12.03 3.27
CA GLN A 35 -9.41 12.56 2.45
C GLN A 35 -8.99 11.43 1.53
N VAL A 36 -9.02 11.69 0.24
CA VAL A 36 -8.18 10.90 -0.65
C VAL A 36 -6.78 11.34 -0.20
N THR A 37 -6.30 10.76 0.90
CA THR A 37 -4.94 10.30 0.99
C THR A 37 -4.80 9.41 -0.24
N GLU A 38 -3.75 9.61 -1.02
CA GLU A 38 -3.54 8.86 -2.26
C GLU A 38 -3.52 7.34 -2.04
N GLU A 39 -3.51 6.90 -0.78
CA GLU A 39 -3.87 5.56 -0.36
C GLU A 39 -5.39 5.35 -0.17
N GLY A 40 -5.95 4.49 -1.00
CA GLY A 40 -7.22 3.82 -0.74
C GLY A 40 -7.15 2.91 0.49
N VAL A 41 -7.12 3.49 1.70
CA VAL A 41 -7.11 2.72 2.95
C VAL A 41 -8.50 2.12 3.20
N VAL A 42 -8.74 0.98 2.57
CA VAL A 42 -9.90 0.11 2.76
C VAL A 42 -9.65 -0.75 4.01
N THR A 43 -9.95 -0.20 5.18
CA THR A 43 -9.93 -0.96 6.43
C THR A 43 -10.84 -2.18 6.31
N GLU A 44 -10.27 -3.35 6.63
CA GLU A 44 -10.75 -4.73 6.46
C GLU A 44 -10.52 -5.41 5.10
N GLN A 45 -10.33 -4.70 3.97
CA GLN A 45 -10.06 -5.36 2.67
C GLN A 45 -8.64 -5.13 2.12
N GLN A 46 -7.85 -4.25 2.71
CA GLN A 46 -6.44 -4.08 2.35
C GLN A 46 -5.57 -5.27 2.78
N HIS A 47 -6.12 -6.28 3.48
CA HIS A 47 -5.44 -7.56 3.79
C HIS A 47 -6.38 -8.77 3.64
N GLY A 48 -7.29 -8.67 2.66
CA GLY A 48 -8.28 -9.63 2.18
C GLY A 48 -8.92 -10.61 3.19
N GLU A 49 -9.33 -11.80 2.72
CA GLU A 49 -10.09 -12.78 3.49
C GLU A 49 -9.21 -13.47 4.57
N THR A 50 -9.64 -13.40 5.83
CA THR A 50 -9.00 -14.10 6.95
C THR A 50 -9.42 -15.57 7.09
N GLU A 51 -10.32 -16.07 6.24
CA GLU A 51 -10.84 -17.43 6.33
C GLU A 51 -10.27 -18.36 5.25
N GLY A 52 -9.63 -19.43 5.71
CA GLY A 52 -9.09 -20.48 4.85
C GLY A 52 -7.60 -20.33 4.61
N HIS A 53 -6.96 -21.44 4.27
CA HIS A 53 -5.54 -21.48 3.90
C HIS A 53 -5.32 -22.63 2.92
N LEU A 54 -4.21 -22.55 2.17
CA LEU A 54 -3.75 -23.71 1.42
C LEU A 54 -3.39 -24.88 2.34
N PRO A 55 -3.47 -26.13 1.84
CA PRO A 55 -3.07 -27.31 2.61
C PRO A 55 -1.61 -27.26 3.07
N ALA A 56 -1.33 -27.88 4.22
CA ALA A 56 0.02 -27.96 4.76
C ALA A 56 1.03 -28.54 3.75
N LYS A 57 2.19 -27.88 3.63
CA LYS A 57 3.28 -28.20 2.70
C LYS A 57 4.61 -27.99 3.42
N GLN A 58 5.57 -28.89 3.20
CA GLN A 58 6.94 -28.67 3.66
C GLN A 58 7.90 -29.27 2.65
N GLU A 59 8.64 -28.41 1.95
CA GLU A 59 9.58 -28.78 0.91
C GLU A 59 10.84 -27.94 1.02
N ASN A 60 12.00 -28.62 1.15
CA ASN A 60 13.33 -28.01 1.23
C ASN A 60 13.48 -26.90 2.30
N VAL A 61 12.58 -26.84 3.28
CA VAL A 61 12.59 -25.91 4.41
C VAL A 61 12.40 -26.69 5.71
N GLU A 62 13.15 -26.31 6.73
CA GLU A 62 13.05 -26.81 8.11
C GLU A 62 12.44 -25.72 8.99
N LEU A 63 11.32 -26.01 9.67
CA LEU A 63 10.86 -25.21 10.79
C LEU A 63 11.82 -25.42 11.98
N VAL A 64 12.51 -24.35 12.39
CA VAL A 64 13.47 -24.37 13.49
C VAL A 64 12.77 -24.09 14.83
N GLY A 65 11.89 -23.09 14.86
CA GLY A 65 11.15 -22.70 16.06
C GLY A 65 10.12 -21.61 15.75
N ARG A 66 9.26 -21.33 16.72
CA ARG A 66 8.25 -20.27 16.64
C ARG A 66 7.87 -19.78 18.04
N ALA A 67 7.31 -18.58 18.13
CA ALA A 67 6.74 -18.05 19.37
C ALA A 67 5.65 -17.01 19.06
N ASP A 68 4.53 -17.17 19.74
CA ASP A 68 3.43 -16.20 19.70
C ASP A 68 3.83 -14.91 20.43
N ILE A 69 3.26 -13.78 19.99
CA ILE A 69 3.42 -12.49 20.69
C ILE A 69 2.37 -12.38 21.79
N VAL A 70 2.83 -12.13 23.02
CA VAL A 70 1.94 -11.98 24.18
C VAL A 70 1.10 -10.72 24.02
N GLY A 71 -0.21 -10.89 23.90
CA GLY A 71 -1.18 -9.81 23.85
C GLY A 71 -1.59 -9.37 22.45
N ALA A 72 -0.93 -9.87 21.39
CA ALA A 72 -1.37 -9.62 20.03
C ALA A 72 -2.63 -10.44 19.72
N GLU A 73 -3.64 -9.81 19.13
CA GLU A 73 -4.81 -10.50 18.58
C GLU A 73 -4.49 -11.10 17.20
N GLU A 74 -5.34 -12.00 16.72
CA GLU A 74 -5.24 -12.54 15.36
C GLU A 74 -5.30 -11.41 14.32
N GLY A 75 -4.56 -11.54 13.22
CA GLY A 75 -4.46 -10.53 12.17
C GLY A 75 -3.61 -9.29 12.48
N ARG A 76 -3.02 -9.16 13.68
CA ARG A 76 -2.36 -7.92 14.16
C ARG A 76 -0.85 -7.88 14.04
N VAL A 77 -0.17 -9.01 13.83
CA VAL A 77 1.28 -9.00 13.63
C VAL A 77 1.58 -8.59 12.19
N ALA A 78 2.50 -7.65 11.98
CA ALA A 78 2.87 -7.18 10.65
C ALA A 78 4.33 -7.57 10.34
N ASP A 79 5.23 -6.62 10.10
CA ASP A 79 6.62 -6.82 9.67
C ASP A 79 7.56 -7.46 10.74
N VAL A 80 8.71 -7.98 10.30
CA VAL A 80 9.78 -8.58 11.11
C VAL A 80 11.17 -8.07 10.73
N ALA A 81 11.85 -7.41 11.67
CA ALA A 81 13.26 -7.03 11.55
C ALA A 81 14.16 -7.92 12.42
N ALA A 82 15.47 -7.97 12.12
CA ALA A 82 16.44 -8.68 12.95
C ALA A 82 17.76 -7.96 13.17
N PHE A 83 18.31 -8.08 14.37
CA PHE A 83 19.70 -7.71 14.64
C PHE A 83 20.32 -8.53 15.77
N GLY A 84 21.51 -9.07 15.52
CA GLY A 84 22.24 -9.86 16.50
C GLY A 84 21.46 -11.07 16.96
N ASN A 85 21.14 -11.16 18.26
CA ASN A 85 20.38 -12.28 18.82
C ASN A 85 18.89 -11.99 18.97
N PHE A 86 18.37 -10.95 18.30
CA PHE A 86 17.01 -10.49 18.50
C PHE A 86 16.27 -10.30 17.17
N ALA A 87 14.97 -10.59 17.21
CA ALA A 87 14.01 -10.20 16.19
C ALA A 87 13.04 -9.18 16.79
N TYR A 88 12.48 -8.31 15.95
CA TYR A 88 11.61 -7.21 16.30
C TYR A 88 10.39 -7.30 15.39
N LEU A 89 9.20 -7.54 15.95
CA LEU A 89 7.98 -7.71 15.16
C LEU A 89 7.04 -6.55 15.45
N THR A 90 6.53 -5.90 14.42
CA THR A 90 5.51 -4.87 14.58
C THR A 90 4.17 -5.53 14.91
N VAL A 91 3.41 -4.85 15.76
CA VAL A 91 2.05 -5.22 16.15
C VAL A 91 1.19 -3.97 15.94
N ARG A 92 0.19 -4.10 15.08
CA ARG A 92 -0.66 -2.99 14.66
C ARG A 92 -2.04 -3.05 15.29
N ASP A 93 -2.66 -1.89 15.44
CA ASP A 93 -4.09 -1.77 15.73
C ASP A 93 -4.69 -0.51 15.07
N PRO A 94 -5.05 -0.57 13.77
CA PRO A 94 -5.53 0.60 13.03
C PRO A 94 -6.85 1.21 13.55
N GLU A 95 -7.67 0.43 14.26
CA GLU A 95 -8.99 0.89 14.73
C GLU A 95 -8.96 1.42 16.16
N GLY A 96 -8.05 0.93 17.00
CA GLY A 96 -8.01 1.25 18.43
C GLY A 96 -6.71 1.82 18.97
N CYS A 97 -5.60 1.74 18.22
CA CYS A 97 -4.21 1.91 18.72
C CYS A 97 -3.92 1.20 20.05
N SER A 98 -4.68 0.17 20.39
CA SER A 98 -4.53 -0.53 21.66
C SER A 98 -3.48 -1.61 21.49
N ASP A 99 -2.54 -1.68 22.44
CA ASP A 99 -1.47 -2.67 22.46
C ASP A 99 -0.61 -2.74 21.17
N ALA A 100 -0.55 -1.64 20.40
CA ALA A 100 0.28 -1.50 19.21
C ALA A 100 1.74 -1.14 19.58
N GLY A 101 2.70 -1.59 18.77
CA GLY A 101 4.12 -1.38 19.04
C GLY A 101 5.03 -2.43 18.42
N VAL A 102 6.17 -2.68 19.06
CA VAL A 102 7.19 -3.62 18.59
C VAL A 102 7.53 -4.65 19.67
N ALA A 103 7.24 -5.93 19.40
CA ALA A 103 7.64 -7.04 20.23
C ALA A 103 9.12 -7.38 20.03
N ILE A 104 9.88 -7.47 21.13
CA ILE A 104 11.30 -7.85 21.09
C ILE A 104 11.43 -9.32 21.44
N MET A 105 11.95 -10.11 20.50
CA MET A 105 12.10 -11.56 20.61
C MET A 105 13.58 -11.95 20.74
N ASP A 106 13.95 -12.66 21.80
CA ASP A 106 15.28 -13.29 21.92
C ASP A 106 15.31 -14.58 21.11
N ILE A 107 16.15 -14.59 20.08
CA ILE A 107 16.37 -15.69 19.14
C ILE A 107 17.76 -16.31 19.28
N SER A 108 18.47 -16.06 20.38
CA SER A 108 19.79 -16.67 20.66
C SER A 108 19.74 -18.20 20.67
N ASN A 109 18.59 -18.77 21.04
CA ASN A 109 18.23 -20.16 20.78
C ASN A 109 17.02 -20.20 19.84
N PRO A 110 17.22 -20.30 18.51
CA PRO A 110 16.13 -20.19 17.53
C PRO A 110 15.13 -21.36 17.60
N ALA A 111 15.46 -22.46 18.29
CA ALA A 111 14.53 -23.56 18.52
C ALA A 111 13.55 -23.31 19.68
N ALA A 112 13.77 -22.25 20.47
CA ALA A 112 12.89 -21.82 21.54
C ALA A 112 12.98 -20.29 21.68
N PRO A 113 12.51 -19.53 20.67
CA PRO A 113 12.47 -18.07 20.76
C PRO A 113 11.51 -17.64 21.87
N ARG A 114 11.73 -16.46 22.43
CA ARG A 114 10.90 -15.93 23.52
C ARG A 114 10.80 -14.41 23.47
N GLN A 115 9.64 -13.87 23.77
CA GLN A 115 9.49 -12.44 23.98
C GLN A 115 10.24 -11.99 25.24
N VAL A 116 10.96 -10.87 25.14
CA VAL A 116 11.75 -10.28 26.23
C VAL A 116 11.38 -8.85 26.55
N GLY A 117 10.63 -8.19 25.66
CA GLY A 117 10.16 -6.83 25.83
C GLY A 117 9.10 -6.49 24.80
N PHE A 118 8.48 -5.33 25.00
CA PHE A 118 7.55 -4.71 24.07
C PHE A 118 7.80 -3.20 24.14
N ILE A 119 7.95 -2.56 22.99
CA ILE A 119 8.04 -1.11 22.85
C ILE A 119 6.68 -0.63 22.38
N GLU A 120 5.98 0.15 23.20
CA GLU A 120 4.69 0.72 22.82
C GLU A 120 4.86 1.75 21.69
N ALA A 121 3.91 1.76 20.76
CA ALA A 121 3.78 2.79 19.74
C ALA A 121 3.48 4.16 20.37
N THR A 122 3.63 5.22 19.60
CA THR A 122 3.23 6.56 20.04
C THR A 122 1.71 6.68 20.10
N GLU A 123 1.20 7.55 20.97
CA GLU A 123 -0.26 7.70 21.16
C GLU A 123 -0.94 8.14 19.85
N GLY A 124 -1.97 7.39 19.44
CA GLY A 124 -2.72 7.68 18.22
C GLY A 124 -2.09 7.14 16.93
N SER A 125 -1.02 6.32 17.03
CA SER A 125 -0.38 5.68 15.89
C SER A 125 -0.14 4.19 16.12
N PHE A 126 0.20 3.49 15.03
CA PHE A 126 0.68 2.12 15.06
C PHE A 126 1.83 1.93 14.05
N PRO A 127 2.78 1.01 14.31
CA PRO A 127 3.69 0.54 13.29
C PRO A 127 3.05 -0.57 12.46
N GLY A 128 3.34 -0.59 11.16
CA GLY A 128 2.94 -1.62 10.21
C GLY A 128 4.17 -2.19 9.54
N GLU A 129 4.56 -1.59 8.42
CA GLU A 129 5.67 -1.99 7.57
C GLU A 129 6.93 -1.14 7.76
N GLY A 130 8.08 -1.67 7.36
CA GLY A 130 9.36 -0.97 7.37
C GLY A 130 10.04 -0.93 8.74
N ALA A 131 9.79 -1.88 9.64
CA ALA A 131 10.58 -1.92 10.87
C ALA A 131 12.02 -2.34 10.57
N GLN A 132 13.00 -1.61 11.09
CA GLN A 132 14.41 -1.93 10.83
C GLN A 132 15.32 -1.66 12.01
N VAL A 133 16.40 -2.43 12.13
CA VAL A 133 17.46 -2.17 13.12
C VAL A 133 18.81 -1.91 12.45
N LEU A 134 19.31 -0.67 12.62
CA LEU A 134 20.57 -0.21 12.07
C LEU A 134 21.73 -0.29 13.09
N ASP A 135 22.91 -0.75 12.66
CA ASP A 135 24.17 -0.53 13.41
C ASP A 135 24.79 0.82 13.03
N VAL A 136 24.59 1.84 13.88
CA VAL A 136 24.97 3.22 13.59
C VAL A 136 26.27 3.61 14.30
N LYS A 137 27.20 4.20 13.53
CA LYS A 137 28.51 4.66 14.02
C LYS A 137 28.82 6.07 13.54
N THR A 138 28.18 7.04 14.15
CA THR A 138 28.36 8.47 13.83
C THR A 138 29.21 9.16 14.90
N LYS A 139 29.34 10.48 14.82
CA LYS A 139 29.95 11.30 15.89
C LYS A 139 29.06 11.41 17.12
N SER A 140 27.74 11.39 16.93
CA SER A 140 26.73 11.64 17.97
C SER A 140 26.17 10.36 18.59
N PHE A 141 26.30 9.23 17.89
CA PHE A 141 25.75 7.95 18.34
C PHE A 141 26.63 6.75 17.94
N ARG A 142 26.65 5.73 18.81
CA ARG A 142 27.29 4.43 18.57
C ARG A 142 26.44 3.35 19.23
N GLY A 143 25.77 2.54 18.43
CA GLY A 143 24.83 1.56 18.95
C GLY A 143 23.90 1.06 17.87
N GLN A 144 22.84 0.38 18.30
CA GLN A 144 21.77 -0.08 17.43
C GLN A 144 20.56 0.83 17.55
N ILE A 145 20.01 1.25 16.41
CA ILE A 145 18.78 2.04 16.34
C ILE A 145 17.70 1.18 15.73
N LEU A 146 16.63 0.91 16.48
CA LEU A 146 15.37 0.46 15.91
C LEU A 146 14.61 1.69 15.42
N LEU A 147 14.13 1.63 14.20
CA LEU A 147 13.20 2.59 13.62
C LEU A 147 11.96 1.85 13.14
N PHE A 148 10.81 2.51 13.26
CA PHE A 148 9.52 2.02 12.77
C PHE A 148 8.64 3.20 12.40
N ASN A 149 7.73 2.96 11.47
CA ASN A 149 6.76 3.92 10.95
C ASN A 149 5.66 4.23 11.99
N ASN A 150 5.02 5.38 11.87
CA ASN A 150 3.84 5.74 12.64
C ASN A 150 2.70 6.04 11.66
N GLU A 151 1.88 5.02 11.37
CA GLU A 151 0.61 5.24 10.69
C GLU A 151 -0.44 5.76 11.68
N LEU A 152 -1.31 6.65 11.23
CA LEU A 152 -2.34 7.23 12.07
C LEU A 152 -3.56 6.29 12.20
N CYS A 153 -3.99 6.05 13.43
CA CYS A 153 -5.19 5.24 13.65
C CYS A 153 -6.47 6.01 13.31
N ARG A 154 -7.52 5.26 12.97
CA ARG A 154 -8.88 5.78 12.81
C ARG A 154 -9.63 5.70 14.12
N THR A 155 -9.40 6.66 15.02
CA THR A 155 -10.08 6.65 16.32
C THR A 155 -11.53 7.16 16.21
N ALA A 156 -12.48 6.42 16.79
CA ALA A 156 -13.90 6.77 16.76
C ALA A 156 -14.23 8.10 17.51
N ASP A 157 -13.31 8.58 18.34
CA ASP A 157 -13.42 9.85 19.07
C ASP A 157 -12.73 11.03 18.36
N GLY A 158 -12.10 10.78 17.22
CA GLY A 158 -11.39 11.79 16.42
C GLY A 158 -10.07 12.25 17.03
N THR A 159 -9.45 11.44 17.90
CA THR A 159 -8.10 11.66 18.41
C THR A 159 -7.11 11.68 17.25
N VAL A 160 -6.35 12.76 17.14
CA VAL A 160 -5.32 12.97 16.13
C VAL A 160 -3.99 12.54 16.72
N GLY A 161 -3.44 11.43 16.23
CA GLY A 161 -2.07 11.00 16.54
C GLY A 161 -1.03 11.93 15.91
N GLN A 162 0.22 11.47 15.89
CA GLN A 162 1.28 12.09 15.08
C GLN A 162 1.94 10.98 14.29
N GLY A 163 2.09 11.18 12.98
CA GLY A 163 2.74 10.20 12.13
C GLY A 163 4.26 10.32 12.14
N GLY A 164 4.89 10.18 10.97
CA GLY A 164 6.35 10.14 10.83
C GLY A 164 6.96 8.82 11.29
N MET A 165 8.18 8.90 11.82
CA MET A 165 8.95 7.76 12.31
C MET A 165 9.25 7.88 13.81
N THR A 166 9.34 6.75 14.50
CA THR A 166 9.83 6.66 15.88
C THR A 166 11.14 5.86 15.94
N MET A 167 12.11 6.32 16.75
CA MET A 167 13.43 5.71 16.88
C MET A 167 13.83 5.40 18.32
N TRP A 168 14.36 4.21 18.53
CA TRP A 168 14.81 3.69 19.83
C TRP A 168 16.25 3.18 19.76
N ASP A 169 17.05 3.48 20.79
CA ASP A 169 18.32 2.81 21.04
C ASP A 169 18.04 1.42 21.59
N VAL A 170 18.30 0.41 20.78
CA VAL A 170 18.16 -1.01 21.12
C VAL A 170 19.52 -1.70 21.26
N THR A 171 20.59 -0.94 21.54
CA THR A 171 21.91 -1.52 21.86
C THR A 171 21.82 -2.51 23.02
N ASN A 172 20.90 -2.26 23.96
CA ASN A 172 20.46 -3.21 24.95
C ASN A 172 18.95 -3.47 24.79
N PRO A 173 18.54 -4.52 24.06
CA PRO A 173 17.12 -4.80 23.78
C PRO A 173 16.28 -5.10 25.03
N ALA A 174 16.91 -5.42 26.16
CA ALA A 174 16.22 -5.60 27.44
C ALA A 174 15.92 -4.28 28.18
N ALA A 175 16.45 -3.15 27.70
CA ALA A 175 16.18 -1.82 28.23
C ALA A 175 16.31 -0.78 27.10
N PRO A 176 15.38 -0.80 26.12
CA PRO A 176 15.41 0.14 25.01
C PRO A 176 15.23 1.59 25.51
N VAL A 177 15.86 2.54 24.82
CA VAL A 177 15.80 3.97 25.18
C VAL A 177 15.30 4.79 24.01
N LEU A 178 14.21 5.51 24.19
CA LEU A 178 13.67 6.40 23.17
C LEU A 178 14.71 7.45 22.77
N LEU A 179 14.96 7.59 21.45
CA LEU A 179 15.86 8.59 20.90
C LEU A 179 15.08 9.79 20.36
N ALA A 180 14.06 9.52 19.54
CA ALA A 180 13.12 10.51 19.03
C ALA A 180 11.79 9.82 18.72
N ALA A 181 10.68 10.52 18.91
CA ALA A 181 9.33 10.04 18.64
C ALA A 181 8.65 11.02 17.68
N ASN A 182 7.85 10.48 16.75
CA ASN A 182 7.11 11.24 15.74
C ASN A 182 8.00 12.26 15.04
N VAL A 183 8.86 11.79 14.16
CA VAL A 183 9.76 12.62 13.36
C VAL A 183 9.51 12.34 11.89
N GLY A 184 9.09 13.33 11.13
CA GLY A 184 8.80 13.22 9.71
C GLY A 184 8.50 14.60 9.13
N ASP A 185 7.80 14.64 8.01
CA ASP A 185 7.33 15.89 7.44
C ASP A 185 6.12 16.47 8.18
N ALA A 186 6.18 17.78 8.35
CA ALA A 186 5.16 18.62 8.99
C ALA A 186 4.63 19.65 7.99
N THR A 187 4.66 19.34 6.69
CA THR A 187 4.06 20.12 5.63
C THR A 187 2.96 19.32 4.94
N ALA A 188 2.13 20.02 4.18
CA ALA A 188 1.16 19.44 3.29
C ALA A 188 1.20 20.30 2.02
N ASP A 189 1.66 19.72 0.92
CA ASP A 189 1.96 20.40 -0.34
C ASP A 189 2.94 21.59 -0.14
N GLY A 190 3.93 21.43 0.76
CA GLY A 190 4.93 22.44 1.09
C GLY A 190 4.43 23.60 1.97
N GLU A 191 3.18 23.55 2.47
CA GLU A 191 2.65 24.48 3.48
C GLU A 191 2.69 23.86 4.88
N ALA A 192 3.08 24.64 5.89
CA ALA A 192 3.25 24.11 7.25
C ALA A 192 1.94 23.53 7.82
N ASN A 193 1.97 22.24 8.14
CA ASN A 193 0.94 21.49 8.80
C ASN A 193 1.16 21.48 10.33
N LEU A 194 0.09 21.32 11.11
CA LEU A 194 0.16 21.24 12.57
C LEU A 194 0.40 19.80 13.06
N ALA A 195 0.10 18.81 12.24
CA ALA A 195 0.35 17.40 12.50
C ALA A 195 1.41 16.88 11.52
N LEU A 196 2.19 15.90 11.98
CA LEU A 196 3.05 15.12 11.11
C LEU A 196 2.22 14.15 10.27
N ASN A 197 2.61 14.00 9.02
CA ASN A 197 1.93 13.15 8.06
C ASN A 197 2.02 11.68 8.46
N SER A 198 0.99 10.91 8.12
CA SER A 198 0.96 9.45 8.31
C SER A 198 2.05 8.81 7.45
N THR A 199 2.81 7.89 8.03
CA THR A 199 3.93 7.24 7.32
C THR A 199 3.71 5.75 7.24
N HIS A 200 3.58 5.20 6.03
CA HIS A 200 3.30 3.78 5.80
C HIS A 200 4.50 2.86 6.07
N SER A 201 5.68 3.23 5.57
CA SER A 201 6.91 2.46 5.72
C SER A 201 8.10 3.39 5.99
N VAL A 202 9.17 2.84 6.57
CA VAL A 202 10.43 3.55 6.79
C VAL A 202 11.61 2.64 6.49
N LEU A 203 12.68 3.20 5.92
CA LEU A 203 13.93 2.48 5.74
C LEU A 203 15.13 3.32 6.14
N GLY A 204 15.99 2.73 6.95
CA GLY A 204 17.26 3.31 7.34
C GLY A 204 18.45 2.85 6.48
N TRP A 205 19.46 3.70 6.35
CA TRP A 205 20.78 3.25 5.86
C TRP A 205 21.93 4.06 6.44
N THR A 206 23.16 3.54 6.27
CA THR A 206 24.39 4.23 6.66
C THR A 206 25.30 4.45 5.45
N ASP A 207 25.92 5.62 5.36
CA ASP A 207 27.02 5.88 4.43
C ASP A 207 28.21 6.48 5.18
N GLY A 208 29.18 5.61 5.50
CA GLY A 208 30.36 6.00 6.26
C GLY A 208 30.01 6.51 7.68
N PRO A 209 30.31 7.77 8.02
CA PRO A 209 30.05 8.34 9.35
C PRO A 209 28.64 8.97 9.49
N LYS A 210 27.77 8.77 8.50
CA LYS A 210 26.42 9.33 8.39
C LYS A 210 25.38 8.22 8.38
N ALA A 211 24.18 8.56 8.84
CA ALA A 211 23.01 7.70 8.80
C ALA A 211 21.80 8.52 8.33
N TYR A 212 20.94 7.87 7.56
CA TYR A 212 19.75 8.48 6.95
C TYR A 212 18.56 7.53 7.12
N ALA A 213 17.36 8.09 7.01
CA ALA A 213 16.12 7.34 6.88
C ALA A 213 15.30 7.94 5.75
N VAL A 214 14.53 7.11 5.06
CA VAL A 214 13.48 7.53 4.13
C VAL A 214 12.14 7.14 4.75
N LEU A 215 11.16 8.02 4.62
CA LEU A 215 9.78 7.81 5.03
C LEU A 215 8.93 7.70 3.77
N VAL A 216 7.97 6.78 3.80
CA VAL A 216 6.89 6.70 2.82
C VAL A 216 5.72 7.48 3.37
N ASP A 217 5.48 8.67 2.84
CA ASP A 217 4.40 9.57 3.26
C ASP A 217 3.09 9.29 2.49
N ASN A 218 1.97 9.28 3.20
CA ASN A 218 0.65 8.90 2.66
C ASN A 218 -0.23 10.12 2.34
N ASP A 219 0.18 11.33 2.75
CA ASP A 219 -0.68 12.50 2.84
C ASP A 219 -0.43 13.55 1.73
N GLU A 220 0.65 13.44 0.96
CA GLU A 220 0.98 14.38 -0.12
C GLU A 220 1.72 13.74 -1.30
N THR A 221 1.75 14.45 -2.44
CA THR A 221 2.36 13.91 -3.67
C THR A 221 3.89 13.88 -3.62
N ALA A 222 4.51 14.71 -2.77
CA ALA A 222 5.95 14.74 -2.56
C ALA A 222 6.38 13.68 -1.54
N ASP A 223 6.06 12.42 -1.85
CA ASP A 223 6.02 11.29 -0.92
C ASP A 223 7.38 10.68 -0.53
N VAL A 224 8.49 11.00 -1.22
CA VAL A 224 9.84 10.53 -0.84
C VAL A 224 10.52 11.50 0.12
N ASP A 225 10.33 11.24 1.41
CA ASP A 225 10.89 12.02 2.51
C ASP A 225 12.22 11.48 3.01
N ILE A 226 13.31 12.26 2.93
CA ILE A 226 14.63 11.82 3.40
C ILE A 226 15.11 12.64 4.60
N MET A 227 15.48 11.92 5.66
CA MET A 227 15.95 12.44 6.94
C MET A 227 17.45 12.18 7.16
N ASP A 228 18.21 13.16 7.67
CA ASP A 228 19.52 12.94 8.31
C ASP A 228 19.31 12.52 9.78
N ILE A 229 19.57 11.24 10.08
CA ILE A 229 19.46 10.66 11.43
C ILE A 229 20.84 10.45 12.08
N SER A 230 21.89 11.13 11.58
CA SER A 230 23.26 10.96 12.10
C SER A 230 23.40 11.37 13.57
N ASP A 231 22.59 12.33 14.02
CA ASP A 231 22.27 12.52 15.43
C ASP A 231 20.82 12.07 15.66
N PRO A 232 20.58 10.82 16.09
CA PRO A 232 19.23 10.27 16.12
C PRO A 232 18.35 10.88 17.23
N ARG A 233 18.90 11.77 18.05
CA ARG A 233 18.13 12.58 19.01
C ARG A 233 17.66 13.91 18.44
N ASN A 234 18.19 14.29 17.27
CA ASN A 234 17.86 15.52 16.56
C ASN A 234 17.83 15.25 15.04
N PRO A 235 16.90 14.43 14.54
CA PRO A 235 16.77 14.18 13.11
C PRO A 235 16.36 15.44 12.34
N VAL A 236 16.68 15.49 11.06
CA VAL A 236 16.40 16.66 10.20
C VAL A 236 15.93 16.18 8.83
N LEU A 237 14.78 16.67 8.36
CA LEU A 237 14.33 16.52 6.98
C LEU A 237 15.29 17.27 6.05
N ILE A 238 15.83 16.59 5.05
CA ILE A 238 16.86 17.11 4.15
C ILE A 238 16.46 17.06 2.67
N SER A 239 15.46 16.28 2.31
CA SER A 239 14.89 16.22 0.97
C SER A 239 13.46 15.73 1.04
N GLU A 240 12.66 16.19 0.10
CA GLU A 240 11.28 15.82 -0.17
C GLU A 240 11.18 15.80 -1.70
N THR A 241 10.65 14.74 -2.29
CA THR A 241 10.67 14.54 -3.75
C THR A 241 9.46 13.75 -4.19
N ASP A 242 8.68 14.34 -5.10
CA ASP A 242 7.60 13.69 -5.84
C ASP A 242 8.20 12.90 -7.02
N LEU A 243 7.98 11.59 -7.10
CA LEU A 243 8.42 10.81 -8.27
C LEU A 243 7.41 10.76 -9.41
N ASN A 244 6.14 11.12 -9.19
CA ASN A 244 5.15 11.25 -10.26
C ASN A 244 5.52 12.36 -11.27
N ASP A 245 6.33 13.35 -10.85
CA ASP A 245 6.99 14.32 -11.73
C ASP A 245 7.86 13.70 -12.85
N PHE A 246 8.17 12.40 -12.76
CA PHE A 246 8.95 11.64 -13.73
C PHE A 246 8.12 10.65 -14.56
N ASP A 247 6.79 10.82 -14.64
CA ASP A 247 5.88 9.97 -15.44
C ASP A 247 5.74 8.53 -14.90
N VAL A 248 5.90 8.36 -13.58
CA VAL A 248 5.83 7.05 -12.90
C VAL A 248 4.42 6.43 -12.96
N LEU A 249 3.37 7.23 -13.17
CA LEU A 249 1.99 6.73 -13.35
C LEU A 249 1.77 5.98 -14.69
N GLN A 250 2.72 6.08 -15.64
CA GLN A 250 2.66 5.39 -16.94
C GLN A 250 1.34 5.67 -17.69
N GLU A 251 0.96 6.94 -17.90
CA GLU A 251 -0.37 7.34 -18.43
C GLU A 251 -0.77 6.63 -19.74
N GLU A 252 0.20 6.24 -20.58
CA GLU A 252 -0.07 5.53 -21.83
C GLU A 252 -0.48 4.06 -21.64
N ASN A 253 0.00 3.39 -20.58
CA ASN A 253 -0.24 1.97 -20.29
C ASN A 253 -0.53 1.73 -18.80
N THR A 254 -1.31 2.62 -18.19
CA THR A 254 -1.63 2.55 -16.76
C THR A 254 -2.15 1.16 -16.37
N PRO A 255 -1.59 0.54 -15.31
CA PRO A 255 -2.11 -0.69 -14.73
C PRO A 255 -3.56 -0.56 -14.23
N LEU A 256 -4.15 -1.67 -13.79
CA LEU A 256 -5.59 -1.74 -13.54
C LEU A 256 -6.04 -0.80 -12.41
N GLY A 257 -5.28 -0.70 -11.32
CA GLY A 257 -5.67 0.18 -10.19
C GLY A 257 -5.63 1.67 -10.51
N GLY A 258 -4.73 2.07 -11.43
CA GLY A 258 -4.54 3.46 -11.85
C GLY A 258 -4.07 4.41 -10.75
N ASN A 259 -3.48 3.90 -9.66
CA ASN A 259 -3.00 4.71 -8.55
C ASN A 259 -1.50 4.49 -8.35
N SER A 260 -0.72 5.55 -8.51
CA SER A 260 0.73 5.54 -8.31
C SER A 260 1.08 6.37 -7.07
N PHE A 261 1.42 5.68 -6.00
CA PHE A 261 1.85 6.27 -4.72
C PHE A 261 3.00 5.42 -4.18
N LEU A 262 3.94 6.06 -3.50
CA LEU A 262 5.04 5.36 -2.84
C LEU A 262 4.50 4.39 -1.79
N HIS A 263 4.98 3.15 -1.81
CA HIS A 263 4.56 2.10 -0.88
C HIS A 263 5.73 1.60 -0.02
N ASP A 264 6.85 1.27 -0.64
CA ASP A 264 8.03 0.77 0.07
C ASP A 264 9.35 1.11 -0.62
N VAL A 265 10.46 0.94 0.10
CA VAL A 265 11.77 1.44 -0.28
C VAL A 265 12.90 0.53 0.20
N GLU A 266 13.92 0.35 -0.64
CA GLU A 266 15.15 -0.38 -0.31
C GLU A 266 16.37 0.42 -0.80
N VAL A 267 17.46 0.45 -0.02
CA VAL A 267 18.69 1.19 -0.38
C VAL A 267 19.92 0.28 -0.32
N GLN A 268 20.56 0.08 -1.47
CA GLN A 268 21.79 -0.70 -1.57
C GLN A 268 22.93 0.07 -2.26
N LYS A 269 24.17 -0.16 -1.80
CA LYS A 269 25.36 0.35 -2.47
C LYS A 269 25.76 -0.49 -3.69
N ILE A 270 25.35 -0.07 -4.88
CA ILE A 270 25.62 -0.77 -6.15
C ILE A 270 26.81 -0.12 -6.86
N LYS A 271 27.91 -0.86 -7.01
CA LYS A 271 29.14 -0.40 -7.70
C LYS A 271 29.66 0.97 -7.22
N GLY A 272 29.47 1.27 -5.93
CA GLY A 272 29.92 2.51 -5.29
C GLY A 272 28.89 3.64 -5.28
N VAL A 273 27.71 3.44 -5.87
CA VAL A 273 26.57 4.36 -5.84
C VAL A 273 25.57 3.85 -4.81
N MET A 274 25.12 4.69 -3.88
CA MET A 274 23.94 4.39 -3.09
C MET A 274 22.72 4.52 -4.00
N THR A 275 22.04 3.41 -4.24
CA THR A 275 20.87 3.33 -5.11
C THR A 275 19.67 2.94 -4.26
N MET A 276 18.63 3.77 -4.33
CA MET A 276 17.31 3.47 -3.78
C MET A 276 16.47 2.84 -4.88
N VAL A 277 15.73 1.79 -4.55
CA VAL A 277 14.53 1.40 -5.29
C VAL A 277 13.33 1.84 -4.46
N ALA A 278 12.41 2.52 -5.11
CA ALA A 278 11.14 2.96 -4.55
C ALA A 278 10.02 2.23 -5.29
N SER A 279 9.22 1.48 -4.56
CA SER A 279 8.02 0.80 -5.06
C SER A 279 6.89 1.80 -5.09
N TYR A 280 6.39 2.11 -6.29
CA TYR A 280 5.22 2.94 -6.51
C TYR A 280 4.13 2.04 -7.02
N TRP A 281 3.09 1.79 -6.23
CA TRP A 281 2.01 0.83 -6.49
C TRP A 281 1.76 0.50 -7.99
N ASP A 282 0.88 1.23 -8.69
CA ASP A 282 0.69 1.03 -10.13
C ASP A 282 1.75 1.73 -11.00
N GLY A 283 2.79 2.29 -10.38
CA GLY A 283 3.93 2.89 -11.08
C GLY A 283 5.15 1.99 -11.24
N GLY A 284 5.16 0.81 -10.63
CA GLY A 284 6.29 -0.11 -10.67
C GLY A 284 7.42 0.30 -9.72
N TRP A 285 8.66 0.00 -10.12
CA TRP A 285 9.86 0.27 -9.31
C TRP A 285 10.71 1.38 -9.91
N THR A 286 10.89 2.46 -9.17
CA THR A 286 11.70 3.63 -9.56
C THR A 286 13.07 3.61 -8.88
N LEU A 287 14.14 3.86 -9.64
CA LEU A 287 15.50 3.93 -9.13
C LEU A 287 16.00 5.36 -8.95
N LEU A 288 16.52 5.65 -7.77
CA LEU A 288 17.18 6.92 -7.43
C LEU A 288 18.65 6.69 -7.06
N ASN A 289 19.52 7.64 -7.40
CA ASN A 289 20.85 7.77 -6.82
C ASN A 289 20.78 8.68 -5.60
N VAL A 290 21.09 8.12 -4.43
CA VAL A 290 21.04 8.79 -3.13
C VAL A 290 22.43 8.89 -2.50
N ASN A 291 23.47 9.06 -3.31
CA ASN A 291 24.81 9.39 -2.79
C ASN A 291 24.85 10.75 -2.09
N ASP A 292 24.00 11.69 -2.52
CA ASP A 292 23.69 12.93 -1.82
C ASP A 292 22.21 12.90 -1.44
N PRO A 293 21.85 12.38 -0.26
CA PRO A 293 20.44 12.21 0.13
C PRO A 293 19.66 13.52 0.26
N ALA A 294 20.33 14.68 0.28
CA ALA A 294 19.67 15.98 0.24
C ALA A 294 19.31 16.44 -1.19
N ASN A 295 19.78 15.71 -2.21
CA ASN A 295 19.54 15.98 -3.62
C ASN A 295 19.45 14.63 -4.37
N PRO A 296 18.42 13.80 -4.13
CA PRO A 296 18.24 12.54 -4.82
C PRO A 296 18.14 12.77 -6.34
N VAL A 297 18.66 11.83 -7.12
CA VAL A 297 18.67 11.93 -8.59
C VAL A 297 17.98 10.73 -9.20
N TYR A 298 16.84 10.97 -9.87
CA TYR A 298 16.14 9.96 -10.67
C TYR A 298 17.07 9.32 -11.71
N LEU A 299 16.99 7.99 -11.84
CA LEU A 299 17.81 7.21 -12.76
C LEU A 299 17.02 6.55 -13.89
N ARG A 300 15.89 5.91 -13.56
CA ARG A 300 15.02 5.09 -14.42
C ARG A 300 13.95 4.40 -13.58
N ASP A 301 12.92 3.89 -14.21
CA ASP A 301 11.80 3.16 -13.62
C ASP A 301 11.39 1.94 -14.48
N PHE A 302 10.54 1.09 -13.91
CA PHE A 302 10.00 -0.11 -14.55
C PHE A 302 8.62 0.15 -15.15
N ASP A 303 8.48 -0.05 -16.45
CA ASP A 303 7.19 -0.01 -17.14
C ASP A 303 6.49 -1.37 -17.12
N TYR A 304 5.23 -1.40 -16.70
CA TYR A 304 4.40 -2.58 -16.86
C TYR A 304 4.10 -2.85 -18.34
N SER A 305 4.02 -4.13 -18.70
CA SER A 305 3.62 -4.49 -20.05
C SER A 305 2.13 -4.23 -20.27
N ALA A 306 1.77 -3.87 -21.51
CA ALA A 306 0.38 -3.72 -21.95
C ALA A 306 -0.45 -5.02 -21.84
N LYS A 307 0.17 -6.14 -21.50
CA LYS A 307 -0.54 -7.35 -21.09
C LYS A 307 0.05 -7.84 -19.79
N ASP A 308 -0.80 -8.40 -18.93
CA ASP A 308 -0.33 -9.07 -17.73
C ASP A 308 0.57 -10.26 -18.08
N THR A 309 1.68 -10.40 -17.35
CA THR A 309 2.74 -11.39 -17.65
C THR A 309 2.25 -12.82 -17.49
N LEU A 310 1.49 -13.12 -16.44
CA LEU A 310 1.14 -14.49 -16.08
C LEU A 310 -0.24 -14.90 -16.61
N THR A 311 -1.20 -13.98 -16.67
CA THR A 311 -2.55 -14.25 -17.15
C THR A 311 -2.75 -13.94 -18.64
N GLY A 312 -1.94 -13.03 -19.20
CA GLY A 312 -2.04 -12.58 -20.59
C GLY A 312 -3.24 -11.66 -20.87
N LEU A 313 -3.91 -11.18 -19.82
CA LEU A 313 -4.99 -10.19 -19.90
C LEU A 313 -4.47 -8.86 -20.44
N SER A 314 -5.38 -8.01 -20.93
CA SER A 314 -5.03 -6.83 -21.73
C SER A 314 -4.47 -5.63 -20.95
N ARG A 315 -4.22 -5.79 -19.65
CA ARG A 315 -3.52 -4.84 -18.76
C ARG A 315 -2.87 -5.63 -17.65
N SER A 316 -1.66 -5.24 -17.25
CA SER A 316 -1.05 -5.72 -16.01
C SER A 316 -1.87 -5.23 -14.82
N GLU A 317 -1.85 -6.00 -13.73
CA GLU A 317 -2.53 -5.60 -12.51
C GLU A 317 -1.90 -4.35 -11.91
N GLY A 318 -0.59 -4.37 -11.74
CA GLY A 318 0.16 -3.27 -11.12
C GLY A 318 0.60 -3.68 -9.73
N ASN A 319 0.37 -2.79 -8.76
CA ASN A 319 0.56 -3.04 -7.33
C ASN A 319 1.98 -3.39 -6.86
N ALA A 320 3.02 -2.78 -7.43
CA ALA A 320 4.39 -2.89 -6.93
C ALA A 320 4.47 -2.49 -5.45
N HIS A 321 4.56 -3.51 -4.60
CA HIS A 321 4.48 -3.42 -3.15
C HIS A 321 5.87 -3.23 -2.54
N GLN A 322 6.71 -4.26 -2.58
CA GLN A 322 8.04 -4.26 -1.97
C GLN A 322 9.07 -4.86 -2.93
N ALA A 323 10.34 -4.48 -2.77
CA ALA A 323 11.41 -5.07 -3.55
C ALA A 323 12.79 -5.02 -2.88
N GLU A 324 13.61 -6.02 -3.19
CA GLU A 324 15.01 -6.06 -2.80
C GLU A 324 15.97 -6.22 -4.00
N PHE A 325 17.17 -5.65 -3.86
CA PHE A 325 18.23 -5.85 -4.83
C PHE A 325 18.88 -7.23 -4.68
N SER A 326 19.27 -7.82 -5.81
CA SER A 326 20.22 -8.94 -5.80
C SER A 326 21.53 -8.51 -5.10
N PRO A 327 22.29 -9.44 -4.49
CA PRO A 327 23.52 -9.07 -3.75
C PRO A 327 24.62 -8.46 -4.64
N ASP A 328 24.50 -8.57 -5.97
CA ASP A 328 25.39 -7.92 -6.93
C ASP A 328 24.77 -6.70 -7.65
N GLY A 329 23.56 -6.30 -7.27
CA GLY A 329 22.84 -5.13 -7.77
C GLY A 329 22.58 -5.19 -9.27
N ARG A 330 22.29 -6.40 -9.78
CA ARG A 330 22.00 -6.63 -11.20
C ARG A 330 20.52 -6.87 -11.46
N SER A 331 19.80 -7.33 -10.44
CA SER A 331 18.38 -7.58 -10.54
C SER A 331 17.67 -7.02 -9.32
N ILE A 332 16.39 -6.73 -9.49
CA ILE A 332 15.43 -6.45 -8.44
C ILE A 332 14.51 -7.67 -8.39
N VAL A 333 14.26 -8.18 -7.20
CA VAL A 333 13.14 -9.10 -6.96
C VAL A 333 12.07 -8.26 -6.29
N GLY A 334 10.92 -8.13 -6.93
CA GLY A 334 9.82 -7.29 -6.47
C GLY A 334 8.51 -8.07 -6.40
N THR A 335 7.62 -7.63 -5.53
CA THR A 335 6.30 -8.23 -5.29
C THR A 335 5.23 -7.28 -5.79
N ASP A 336 4.30 -7.81 -6.58
CA ASP A 336 3.03 -7.15 -6.90
C ASP A 336 1.99 -7.71 -5.91
N GLU A 337 1.44 -6.88 -5.02
CA GLU A 337 0.46 -7.31 -4.02
C GLU A 337 -0.97 -7.09 -4.52
N ASP A 338 -1.76 -8.16 -4.63
CA ASP A 338 -3.14 -8.06 -5.11
C ASP A 338 -4.09 -8.95 -4.29
N PHE A 339 -5.06 -8.29 -3.65
CA PHE A 339 -6.10 -8.90 -2.82
C PHE A 339 -7.40 -9.20 -3.57
N SER A 340 -7.48 -8.85 -4.85
CA SER A 340 -8.69 -9.02 -5.64
C SER A 340 -8.43 -10.01 -6.77
N PRO A 341 -8.76 -11.30 -6.63
CA PRO A 341 -8.54 -12.30 -7.68
C PRO A 341 -9.43 -12.12 -8.91
N PHE A 342 -10.21 -11.03 -8.93
CA PHE A 342 -11.09 -10.66 -10.02
C PHE A 342 -11.00 -9.15 -10.30
N ARG A 343 -10.87 -8.82 -11.58
CA ARG A 343 -11.27 -7.51 -12.13
C ARG A 343 -12.70 -7.52 -12.60
N LEU A 344 -13.34 -6.35 -12.59
CA LEU A 344 -14.67 -6.20 -13.16
C LEU A 344 -14.61 -5.65 -14.59
N THR A 345 -15.27 -6.35 -15.51
CA THR A 345 -15.51 -5.86 -16.88
C THR A 345 -16.94 -5.38 -17.02
N PHE A 346 -17.11 -4.17 -17.55
CA PHE A 346 -18.39 -3.58 -17.91
C PHE A 346 -18.55 -3.52 -19.42
N THR A 347 -19.57 -4.18 -19.96
CA THR A 347 -19.88 -4.21 -21.38
C THR A 347 -21.04 -3.29 -21.70
N SER A 348 -20.83 -2.42 -22.69
CA SER A 348 -21.87 -1.57 -23.28
C SER A 348 -21.91 -1.75 -24.81
N ALA A 349 -22.82 -1.03 -25.48
CA ALA A 349 -22.87 -1.02 -26.94
C ALA A 349 -21.61 -0.43 -27.61
N ALA A 350 -20.80 0.34 -26.86
CA ALA A 350 -19.53 0.88 -27.35
C ALA A 350 -18.35 -0.10 -27.20
N GLY A 351 -18.52 -1.19 -26.43
CA GLY A 351 -17.48 -2.17 -26.14
C GLY A 351 -17.36 -2.47 -24.65
N ASP A 352 -16.32 -3.23 -24.33
CA ASP A 352 -15.91 -3.54 -22.97
C ASP A 352 -15.08 -2.39 -22.39
N ALA A 353 -15.34 -2.11 -21.12
CA ALA A 353 -14.64 -1.13 -20.32
C ALA A 353 -14.35 -1.74 -18.94
N GLU A 354 -13.41 -1.15 -18.25
CA GLU A 354 -13.12 -1.48 -16.86
C GLU A 354 -14.21 -0.90 -15.94
N ALA A 355 -14.37 -1.52 -14.78
CA ALA A 355 -15.25 -1.04 -13.74
C ALA A 355 -14.73 -1.41 -12.35
N ALA A 356 -15.22 -0.72 -11.34
CA ALA A 356 -14.98 -1.06 -9.94
C ALA A 356 -16.27 -1.50 -9.25
N GLN A 357 -16.15 -2.29 -8.18
CA GLN A 357 -17.28 -2.76 -7.39
C GLN A 357 -17.37 -2.00 -6.05
N GLY A 358 -18.59 -1.87 -5.52
CA GLY A 358 -18.82 -1.24 -4.23
C GLY A 358 -18.55 -2.19 -3.05
N SER A 359 -17.84 -1.73 -2.02
CA SER A 359 -17.35 -2.57 -0.91
C SER A 359 -18.42 -3.39 -0.16
N ASN A 360 -19.45 -2.74 0.39
CA ASN A 360 -20.47 -3.39 1.24
C ASN A 360 -21.81 -3.60 0.50
N THR A 361 -21.72 -4.14 -0.71
CA THR A 361 -22.88 -4.53 -1.54
C THR A 361 -22.75 -5.98 -2.00
N PRO A 362 -23.83 -6.63 -2.51
CA PRO A 362 -23.68 -7.93 -3.15
C PRO A 362 -22.63 -7.86 -4.27
N GLN A 363 -21.52 -8.57 -4.10
CA GLN A 363 -20.41 -8.60 -5.06
C GLN A 363 -20.80 -9.36 -6.33
N LEU A 364 -20.22 -8.94 -7.45
CA LEU A 364 -20.19 -9.73 -8.68
C LEU A 364 -18.96 -10.64 -8.65
N ASP A 365 -19.19 -11.93 -8.89
CA ASP A 365 -18.21 -13.01 -8.82
C ASP A 365 -18.33 -13.92 -10.06
N ALA A 366 -17.62 -15.04 -10.08
CA ALA A 366 -17.69 -16.00 -11.19
C ALA A 366 -19.10 -16.56 -11.47
N GLY A 367 -19.99 -16.55 -10.49
CA GLY A 367 -21.37 -17.06 -10.58
C GLY A 367 -22.45 -15.98 -10.75
N THR A 368 -22.09 -14.72 -10.57
CA THR A 368 -23.03 -13.59 -10.53
C THR A 368 -22.62 -12.50 -11.50
N SER A 369 -23.60 -11.89 -12.16
CA SER A 369 -23.38 -10.79 -13.08
C SER A 369 -24.53 -9.81 -13.00
N LEU A 370 -24.24 -8.56 -13.35
CA LEU A 370 -25.25 -7.55 -13.54
C LEU A 370 -25.59 -7.49 -15.02
N SER A 371 -26.87 -7.47 -15.38
CA SER A 371 -27.28 -7.16 -16.75
C SER A 371 -28.69 -6.59 -16.81
N GLY A 372 -28.91 -5.64 -17.71
CA GLY A 372 -30.22 -5.06 -17.95
C GLY A 372 -30.17 -3.78 -18.74
N THR A 373 -31.34 -3.20 -18.99
CA THR A 373 -31.45 -1.90 -19.65
C THR A 373 -31.20 -0.77 -18.62
N PRO A 374 -30.29 0.17 -18.89
CA PRO A 374 -29.99 1.28 -18.00
C PRO A 374 -30.99 2.43 -18.14
N VAL A 375 -31.22 3.14 -17.03
CA VAL A 375 -31.93 4.42 -16.98
C VAL A 375 -31.19 5.41 -16.08
N PHE A 376 -30.99 6.65 -16.55
CA PHE A 376 -30.32 7.68 -15.76
C PHE A 376 -31.25 8.30 -14.71
N LEU A 377 -30.82 8.30 -13.44
CA LEU A 377 -31.57 8.82 -12.29
C LEU A 377 -30.98 10.09 -11.68
N GLY A 378 -30.00 10.72 -12.34
CA GLY A 378 -29.32 11.88 -11.78
C GLY A 378 -28.37 11.49 -10.64
N PRO A 379 -28.08 12.41 -9.70
CA PRO A 379 -27.21 12.11 -8.57
C PRO A 379 -27.86 11.24 -7.49
N ALA A 380 -29.15 10.89 -7.60
CA ALA A 380 -29.87 10.04 -6.64
C ALA A 380 -29.81 10.48 -5.16
N CYS A 381 -29.54 11.76 -4.88
CA CYS A 381 -29.39 12.27 -3.52
C CYS A 381 -30.69 12.65 -2.80
N GLN A 382 -31.77 12.88 -3.54
CA GLN A 382 -33.05 13.32 -3.00
C GLN A 382 -34.18 12.45 -3.55
N GLY A 383 -35.07 12.00 -2.66
CA GLY A 383 -36.19 11.12 -2.98
C GLY A 383 -37.56 11.80 -3.01
N PRO A 384 -38.60 11.10 -3.51
CA PRO A 384 -38.56 9.75 -4.03
C PRO A 384 -38.10 9.69 -5.51
N LEU A 385 -37.23 8.73 -5.82
CA LEU A 385 -36.84 8.40 -7.20
C LEU A 385 -37.96 7.60 -7.90
N PRO A 386 -38.05 7.65 -9.24
CA PRO A 386 -39.00 6.82 -9.97
C PRO A 386 -38.64 5.33 -9.82
N ALA A 387 -39.66 4.48 -9.69
CA ALA A 387 -39.49 3.03 -9.72
C ALA A 387 -39.07 2.56 -11.13
N ALA A 388 -38.40 1.41 -11.21
CA ALA A 388 -38.05 0.81 -12.49
C ALA A 388 -39.30 0.52 -13.34
N THR A 389 -39.28 0.92 -14.61
CA THR A 389 -40.38 0.71 -15.57
C THR A 389 -39.85 0.24 -16.92
N GLY A 390 -40.71 -0.42 -17.71
CA GLY A 390 -40.39 -0.75 -19.11
C GLY A 390 -39.22 -1.72 -19.33
N GLY A 391 -38.77 -2.44 -18.29
CA GLY A 391 -37.61 -3.34 -18.37
C GLY A 391 -36.26 -2.67 -18.14
N ALA A 392 -36.23 -1.35 -17.87
CA ALA A 392 -35.02 -0.64 -17.45
C ALA A 392 -34.75 -0.91 -15.96
N THR A 393 -33.97 -1.95 -15.69
CA THR A 393 -33.69 -2.45 -14.33
C THR A 393 -32.33 -2.04 -13.79
N ILE A 394 -31.49 -1.35 -14.57
CA ILE A 394 -30.19 -0.84 -14.11
C ILE A 394 -30.32 0.67 -13.85
N ALA A 395 -30.10 1.08 -12.60
CA ALA A 395 -30.10 2.50 -12.24
C ALA A 395 -28.72 3.10 -12.51
N VAL A 396 -28.63 4.05 -13.43
CA VAL A 396 -27.40 4.82 -13.64
C VAL A 396 -27.46 6.11 -12.83
N VAL A 397 -26.48 6.35 -11.97
CA VAL A 397 -26.42 7.50 -11.07
C VAL A 397 -25.10 8.24 -11.22
N GLU A 398 -25.09 9.55 -11.03
CA GLU A 398 -23.86 10.35 -11.12
C GLU A 398 -23.22 10.56 -9.73
N ARG A 399 -21.89 10.53 -9.65
CA ARG A 399 -21.12 10.84 -8.42
C ARG A 399 -21.32 12.29 -7.97
N GLY A 400 -21.26 12.49 -6.65
CA GLY A 400 -21.31 13.80 -5.98
C GLY A 400 -22.66 14.14 -5.33
N GLY A 401 -22.64 15.13 -4.44
CA GLY A 401 -23.83 15.72 -3.80
C GLY A 401 -24.40 14.96 -2.59
N CYS A 402 -23.98 13.71 -2.37
CA CYS A 402 -24.29 12.88 -1.21
C CYS A 402 -23.46 11.58 -1.26
N THR A 403 -23.42 10.86 -0.13
CA THR A 403 -22.68 9.60 0.00
C THR A 403 -23.19 8.49 -0.90
N PHE A 404 -22.31 7.56 -1.30
CA PHE A 404 -22.69 6.40 -2.13
C PHE A 404 -23.75 5.53 -1.46
N THR A 405 -23.66 5.31 -0.15
CA THR A 405 -24.68 4.60 0.65
C THR A 405 -26.05 5.26 0.56
N THR A 406 -26.11 6.60 0.55
CA THR A 406 -27.38 7.33 0.37
C THR A 406 -27.96 7.08 -1.03
N LYS A 407 -27.13 7.11 -2.07
CA LYS A 407 -27.55 6.82 -3.45
C LYS A 407 -28.10 5.40 -3.57
N ALA A 408 -27.35 4.40 -3.07
CA ALA A 408 -27.74 3.00 -3.08
C ALA A 408 -29.08 2.77 -2.37
N GLY A 409 -29.24 3.33 -1.16
CA GLY A 409 -30.48 3.21 -0.39
C GLY A 409 -31.68 3.88 -1.07
N ASN A 410 -31.49 5.04 -1.72
CA ASN A 410 -32.56 5.72 -2.44
C ASN A 410 -33.02 4.94 -3.69
N VAL A 411 -32.08 4.31 -4.42
CA VAL A 411 -32.41 3.48 -5.58
C VAL A 411 -33.14 2.21 -5.14
N ASP A 412 -32.66 1.53 -4.10
CA ASP A 412 -33.31 0.35 -3.54
C ASP A 412 -34.75 0.68 -3.09
N ALA A 413 -34.93 1.79 -2.37
CA ALA A 413 -36.23 2.26 -1.92
C ALA A 413 -37.21 2.61 -3.07
N ALA A 414 -36.70 2.99 -4.25
CA ALA A 414 -37.53 3.24 -5.42
C ALA A 414 -38.15 1.95 -5.99
N GLY A 415 -37.44 0.83 -5.85
CA GLY A 415 -37.90 -0.51 -6.17
C GLY A 415 -37.84 -0.87 -7.66
N GLY A 416 -37.64 -2.17 -7.93
CA GLY A 416 -37.64 -2.76 -9.26
C GLY A 416 -36.30 -2.72 -10.01
N TYR A 417 -35.27 -2.10 -9.41
CA TYR A 417 -33.90 -2.13 -9.91
C TYR A 417 -33.18 -3.42 -9.46
N THR A 418 -32.27 -3.91 -10.31
CA THR A 418 -31.45 -5.10 -10.07
C THR A 418 -29.98 -4.76 -9.80
N GLY A 419 -29.58 -3.50 -9.99
CA GLY A 419 -28.25 -2.99 -9.67
C GLY A 419 -28.11 -1.51 -9.97
N VAL A 420 -27.01 -0.94 -9.49
CA VAL A 420 -26.64 0.46 -9.66
C VAL A 420 -25.34 0.56 -10.44
N VAL A 421 -25.29 1.47 -11.41
CA VAL A 421 -24.07 1.89 -12.10
C VAL A 421 -23.81 3.35 -11.76
N LEU A 422 -22.77 3.60 -10.99
CA LEU A 422 -22.25 4.93 -10.70
C LEU A 422 -21.36 5.39 -11.86
N VAL A 423 -21.64 6.57 -12.39
CA VAL A 423 -20.76 7.25 -13.33
C VAL A 423 -19.94 8.27 -12.56
N ASN A 424 -18.61 8.20 -12.71
CA ASN A 424 -17.70 9.17 -12.10
C ASN A 424 -17.97 10.60 -12.63
N ASN A 425 -17.78 11.59 -11.76
CA ASN A 425 -17.94 13.00 -12.11
C ASN A 425 -16.62 13.68 -12.52
N ALA A 426 -15.48 13.01 -12.27
CA ALA A 426 -14.20 13.38 -12.87
C ALA A 426 -14.20 13.10 -14.38
N CYS A 427 -13.33 13.78 -15.13
CA CYS A 427 -13.23 13.62 -16.58
C CYS A 427 -12.62 12.27 -16.98
N THR A 428 -11.78 11.70 -16.13
CA THR A 428 -11.10 10.42 -16.31
C THR A 428 -11.17 9.61 -15.00
N GLY A 429 -10.76 8.35 -15.07
CA GLY A 429 -10.62 7.48 -13.92
C GLY A 429 -11.92 6.86 -13.42
N ILE A 430 -11.75 5.74 -12.73
CA ILE A 430 -12.80 5.01 -12.01
C ILE A 430 -12.62 5.29 -10.52
N VAL A 431 -13.67 5.10 -9.73
CA VAL A 431 -13.61 5.18 -8.28
C VAL A 431 -14.20 3.91 -7.69
N THR A 432 -13.49 3.31 -6.73
CA THR A 432 -13.98 2.19 -5.92
C THR A 432 -14.92 2.72 -4.83
N PRO A 433 -16.25 2.50 -4.92
CA PRO A 433 -17.19 3.16 -4.01
C PRO A 433 -17.18 2.49 -2.63
N PHE A 434 -16.91 3.27 -1.57
CA PHE A 434 -17.25 2.83 -0.21
C PHE A 434 -18.75 2.97 0.02
N VAL A 435 -19.49 1.87 -0.13
CA VAL A 435 -20.96 1.89 -0.22
C VAL A 435 -21.56 0.71 0.51
N LYS A 436 -22.61 0.97 1.29
CA LYS A 436 -23.47 -0.06 1.87
C LYS A 436 -24.81 -0.08 1.15
N GLY A 437 -25.23 -1.25 0.66
CA GLY A 437 -26.48 -1.36 -0.10
C GLY A 437 -26.94 -2.79 -0.34
N ALA A 438 -28.21 -2.94 -0.73
CA ALA A 438 -28.83 -4.24 -0.98
C ALA A 438 -28.73 -4.71 -2.44
N LEU A 439 -28.29 -3.84 -3.34
CA LEU A 439 -28.15 -4.11 -4.78
C LEU A 439 -26.66 -4.09 -5.16
N PRO A 440 -26.22 -4.92 -6.13
CA PRO A 440 -24.90 -4.77 -6.73
C PRO A 440 -24.66 -3.33 -7.18
N PHE A 441 -23.49 -2.80 -6.86
CA PHE A 441 -23.13 -1.41 -7.11
C PHE A 441 -21.80 -1.37 -7.87
N VAL A 442 -21.85 -0.94 -9.12
CA VAL A 442 -20.71 -0.89 -10.04
C VAL A 442 -20.38 0.56 -10.34
N SER A 443 -19.11 0.88 -10.54
CA SER A 443 -18.62 2.20 -10.90
C SER A 443 -17.89 2.16 -12.23
N VAL A 444 -18.14 3.15 -13.09
CA VAL A 444 -17.49 3.30 -14.40
C VAL A 444 -16.99 4.73 -14.58
N ASP A 445 -16.02 4.89 -15.47
CA ASP A 445 -15.53 6.20 -15.87
C ASP A 445 -16.61 7.01 -16.63
N ARG A 446 -16.34 8.29 -16.81
CA ARG A 446 -17.30 9.19 -17.46
C ARG A 446 -17.48 8.86 -18.95
N THR A 447 -16.42 8.44 -19.63
CA THR A 447 -16.47 8.02 -21.04
C THR A 447 -17.46 6.87 -21.25
N THR A 448 -17.34 5.82 -20.42
CA THR A 448 -18.25 4.68 -20.41
C THR A 448 -19.66 5.12 -20.03
N GLY A 449 -19.79 6.02 -19.04
CA GLY A 449 -21.08 6.60 -18.65
C GLY A 449 -21.87 7.23 -19.80
N PHE A 450 -21.23 8.03 -20.65
CA PHE A 450 -21.88 8.58 -21.87
C PHE A 450 -22.14 7.51 -22.92
N ALA A 451 -21.21 6.57 -23.09
CA ALA A 451 -21.35 5.46 -24.03
C ALA A 451 -22.56 4.57 -23.73
N ILE A 452 -22.96 4.41 -22.46
CA ILE A 452 -24.18 3.71 -22.04
C ILE A 452 -25.43 4.26 -22.77
N PHE A 453 -25.49 5.58 -22.95
CA PHE A 453 -26.62 6.27 -23.59
C PHE A 453 -26.39 6.55 -25.08
N GLY A 454 -25.29 6.04 -25.66
CA GLY A 454 -24.95 6.22 -27.08
C GLY A 454 -24.36 7.59 -27.40
N ASP A 455 -23.95 8.34 -26.38
CA ASP A 455 -23.32 9.64 -26.51
C ASP A 455 -21.79 9.51 -26.55
N ALA A 456 -21.15 10.42 -27.29
CA ALA A 456 -19.70 10.56 -27.27
C ALA A 456 -19.28 11.50 -26.13
N PHE A 457 -18.15 11.20 -25.51
CA PHE A 457 -17.54 12.04 -24.49
C PHE A 457 -16.14 12.47 -24.92
N ASP A 458 -15.83 13.76 -24.74
CA ASP A 458 -14.52 14.34 -25.06
C ASP A 458 -13.83 14.78 -23.77
N VAL A 459 -12.79 14.05 -23.39
CA VAL A 459 -12.03 14.28 -22.15
C VAL A 459 -11.45 15.69 -22.12
N ALA A 460 -10.86 16.14 -23.22
CA ALA A 460 -10.24 17.47 -23.30
C ALA A 460 -11.26 18.61 -23.09
N THR A 461 -12.48 18.47 -23.63
CA THR A 461 -13.56 19.45 -23.39
C THR A 461 -14.04 19.41 -21.94
N CYS A 462 -14.07 18.24 -21.31
CA CYS A 462 -14.40 18.10 -19.89
C CYS A 462 -13.36 18.83 -19.01
N GLU A 463 -12.08 18.56 -19.24
CA GLU A 463 -10.96 19.18 -18.51
C GLU A 463 -10.90 20.69 -18.73
N ALA A 464 -11.32 21.17 -19.90
CA ALA A 464 -11.50 22.59 -20.18
C ALA A 464 -12.71 23.24 -19.47
N GLY A 465 -13.38 22.51 -18.56
CA GLY A 465 -14.46 23.01 -17.71
C GLY A 465 -15.87 22.79 -18.27
N THR A 466 -16.03 21.89 -19.25
CA THR A 466 -17.35 21.56 -19.83
C THR A 466 -17.60 20.05 -19.75
N PRO A 467 -18.03 19.52 -18.58
CA PRO A 467 -18.04 18.09 -18.31
C PRO A 467 -19.14 17.27 -19.01
N GLY A 468 -19.97 17.91 -19.84
CA GLY A 468 -21.18 17.30 -20.39
C GLY A 468 -22.24 17.02 -19.32
N THR A 469 -23.48 16.79 -19.76
CA THR A 469 -24.61 16.49 -18.87
C THR A 469 -25.45 15.35 -19.41
N PHE A 470 -25.89 14.47 -18.53
CA PHE A 470 -26.88 13.43 -18.82
C PHE A 470 -28.31 13.98 -18.69
N THR A 471 -29.28 13.42 -19.41
CA THR A 471 -30.70 13.79 -19.25
C THR A 471 -31.41 12.81 -18.33
N LEU A 472 -32.09 13.33 -17.30
CA LEU A 472 -32.86 12.51 -16.36
C LEU A 472 -33.91 11.66 -17.10
N GLY A 473 -33.89 10.35 -16.87
CA GLY A 473 -34.82 9.39 -17.47
C GLY A 473 -34.38 8.84 -18.83
N ASP A 474 -33.23 9.26 -19.36
CA ASP A 474 -32.67 8.64 -20.56
C ASP A 474 -32.42 7.15 -20.34
N THR A 475 -32.71 6.36 -21.38
CA THR A 475 -32.51 4.90 -21.39
C THR A 475 -31.49 4.52 -22.45
N GLY A 476 -30.62 3.56 -22.14
CA GLY A 476 -29.58 3.09 -23.04
C GLY A 476 -29.85 1.70 -23.64
N ALA A 477 -28.89 1.21 -24.43
CA ALA A 477 -28.85 -0.21 -24.81
C ALA A 477 -28.57 -1.09 -23.57
N PRO A 478 -28.92 -2.38 -23.58
CA PRO A 478 -28.58 -3.29 -22.48
C PRO A 478 -27.07 -3.27 -22.18
N VAL A 479 -26.74 -3.23 -20.89
CA VAL A 479 -25.37 -3.31 -20.37
C VAL A 479 -25.19 -4.59 -19.57
N SER A 480 -23.94 -4.97 -19.33
CA SER A 480 -23.60 -6.01 -18.36
C SER A 480 -22.33 -5.69 -17.59
N ALA A 481 -22.21 -6.22 -16.38
CA ALA A 481 -20.97 -6.24 -15.63
C ALA A 481 -20.71 -7.67 -15.14
N ALA A 482 -19.48 -8.15 -15.27
CA ALA A 482 -19.08 -9.49 -14.84
C ALA A 482 -17.65 -9.48 -14.31
N ALA A 483 -17.41 -10.28 -13.28
CA ALA A 483 -16.08 -10.53 -12.75
C ALA A 483 -15.29 -11.43 -13.72
N VAL A 484 -14.03 -11.08 -13.95
CA VAL A 484 -13.08 -11.84 -14.75
C VAL A 484 -11.93 -12.19 -13.83
N PHE A 485 -11.67 -13.49 -13.67
CA PHE A 485 -10.55 -13.96 -12.87
C PHE A 485 -9.23 -13.53 -13.52
N ASP A 486 -8.38 -12.89 -12.74
CA ASP A 486 -7.08 -12.37 -13.13
C ASP A 486 -5.95 -12.75 -12.18
N GLY A 487 -6.25 -13.64 -11.23
CA GLY A 487 -5.26 -14.20 -10.32
C GLY A 487 -4.93 -13.27 -9.16
N TRP A 488 -4.08 -13.74 -8.26
CA TRP A 488 -3.61 -12.97 -7.11
C TRP A 488 -2.21 -12.39 -7.38
N GLY A 489 -1.72 -11.57 -6.46
CA GLY A 489 -0.41 -10.93 -6.53
C GLY A 489 0.75 -11.91 -6.70
N TYR A 490 1.80 -11.47 -7.41
CA TYR A 490 2.91 -12.33 -7.81
C TYR A 490 4.27 -11.62 -7.82
N THR A 491 5.35 -12.40 -7.89
CA THR A 491 6.73 -11.89 -7.86
C THR A 491 7.26 -11.63 -9.26
N ARG A 492 7.96 -10.50 -9.45
CA ARG A 492 8.71 -10.16 -10.67
C ARG A 492 10.21 -10.15 -10.41
N LEU A 493 10.95 -10.51 -11.44
CA LEU A 493 12.41 -10.38 -11.52
C LEU A 493 12.74 -9.36 -12.60
N VAL A 494 13.36 -8.24 -12.22
CA VAL A 494 13.64 -7.11 -13.13
C VAL A 494 15.15 -6.90 -13.26
N ASP A 495 15.64 -6.59 -14.46
CA ASP A 495 17.04 -6.19 -14.66
C ASP A 495 17.26 -4.74 -14.22
N THR A 496 18.13 -4.49 -13.25
CA THR A 496 18.37 -3.14 -12.69
C THR A 496 18.97 -2.16 -13.72
N ALA A 497 19.63 -2.65 -14.77
CA ALA A 497 20.29 -1.81 -15.77
C ALA A 497 19.37 -1.46 -16.94
N THR A 498 18.31 -2.21 -17.22
CA THR A 498 17.36 -1.92 -18.30
C THR A 498 15.95 -1.67 -17.81
N MET A 499 15.64 -1.98 -16.55
CA MET A 499 14.30 -2.00 -15.97
C MET A 499 13.32 -2.84 -16.77
N THR A 500 13.82 -3.92 -17.37
CA THR A 500 12.99 -4.87 -18.12
C THR A 500 12.78 -6.12 -17.29
N GLU A 501 11.57 -6.66 -17.34
CA GLU A 501 11.26 -7.95 -16.74
C GLU A 501 12.11 -9.08 -17.36
N ILE A 502 12.68 -9.92 -16.49
CA ILE A 502 13.39 -11.15 -16.81
C ILE A 502 12.45 -12.35 -16.67
N GLY A 503 11.56 -12.33 -15.68
CA GLY A 503 10.53 -13.34 -15.48
C GLY A 503 9.64 -13.03 -14.29
N ALA A 504 8.57 -13.80 -14.14
CA ALA A 504 7.61 -13.69 -13.05
C ALA A 504 7.28 -15.07 -12.46
N TYR A 505 6.83 -15.09 -11.21
CA TYR A 505 6.47 -16.29 -10.46
C TYR A 505 5.27 -16.02 -9.57
N ALA A 506 4.27 -16.88 -9.67
CA ALA A 506 3.19 -17.04 -8.71
C ALA A 506 3.13 -18.50 -8.28
N ILE A 507 2.54 -18.77 -7.12
CA ILE A 507 2.12 -20.13 -6.77
C ILE A 507 1.02 -20.58 -7.73
N ASP A 508 0.94 -21.87 -8.05
CA ASP A 508 -0.04 -22.39 -9.03
C ASP A 508 -1.48 -22.04 -8.62
N GLU A 509 -1.78 -22.11 -7.32
CA GLU A 509 -3.09 -21.79 -6.75
C GLU A 509 -3.48 -20.31 -6.94
N ALA A 510 -2.51 -19.41 -7.02
CA ALA A 510 -2.79 -17.98 -7.24
C ALA A 510 -3.28 -17.70 -8.68
N LEU A 511 -3.11 -18.65 -9.60
CA LEU A 511 -3.54 -18.54 -11.00
C LEU A 511 -4.71 -19.48 -11.33
N ASP A 512 -5.32 -20.10 -10.32
CA ASP A 512 -6.44 -21.04 -10.49
C ASP A 512 -7.74 -20.44 -9.90
N PRO A 513 -8.79 -20.21 -10.71
CA PRO A 513 -10.06 -19.66 -10.23
C PRO A 513 -10.76 -20.53 -9.18
N ASP A 514 -10.43 -21.83 -9.08
CA ASP A 514 -10.97 -22.70 -8.01
C ASP A 514 -10.44 -22.30 -6.62
N PHE A 515 -9.38 -21.51 -6.55
CA PHE A 515 -8.74 -21.00 -5.33
C PHE A 515 -9.01 -19.51 -5.10
N ALA A 516 -9.92 -18.89 -5.85
CA ALA A 516 -10.26 -17.47 -5.72
C ALA A 516 -11.07 -17.13 -4.44
N SER A 517 -11.52 -18.12 -3.68
CA SER A 517 -12.24 -17.92 -2.40
C SER A 517 -12.12 -19.14 -1.49
N GLY A 518 -12.19 -18.92 -0.17
CA GLY A 518 -12.19 -20.00 0.82
C GLY A 518 -10.83 -20.64 1.12
N PHE A 519 -9.75 -20.06 0.58
CA PHE A 519 -8.36 -20.46 0.85
C PHE A 519 -7.52 -19.31 1.43
N GLY A 520 -8.19 -18.24 1.88
CA GLY A 520 -7.58 -16.96 2.23
C GLY A 520 -6.92 -16.28 1.02
N ASP A 521 -6.26 -15.15 1.26
CA ASP A 521 -5.60 -14.43 0.16
C ASP A 521 -4.31 -15.12 -0.27
N LEU A 522 -4.15 -15.29 -1.58
CA LEU A 522 -2.99 -15.97 -2.16
C LEU A 522 -1.98 -15.01 -2.76
N SER A 523 -2.04 -13.73 -2.37
CA SER A 523 -1.05 -12.73 -2.76
C SER A 523 0.30 -12.97 -2.10
N VAL A 524 1.37 -12.75 -2.87
CA VAL A 524 2.69 -12.48 -2.31
C VAL A 524 2.68 -11.14 -1.56
N HIS A 525 3.52 -11.01 -0.55
CA HIS A 525 3.65 -9.78 0.23
C HIS A 525 5.07 -9.20 0.16
N GLU A 526 6.00 -9.70 0.97
CA GLU A 526 7.38 -9.23 1.03
C GLU A 526 8.38 -10.25 0.46
N VAL A 527 9.55 -9.75 0.06
CA VAL A 527 10.71 -10.53 -0.32
C VAL A 527 11.94 -10.19 0.51
N ALA A 528 12.62 -11.24 0.99
CA ALA A 528 13.97 -11.17 1.54
C ALA A 528 14.97 -11.91 0.63
N VAL A 529 15.90 -11.19 0.03
CA VAL A 529 16.96 -11.73 -0.81
C VAL A 529 18.09 -12.27 0.06
N ASP A 530 18.57 -13.50 -0.21
CA ASP A 530 19.70 -14.07 0.54
C ASP A 530 21.00 -13.28 0.21
N PRO A 531 21.59 -12.54 1.16
CA PRO A 531 22.77 -11.72 0.90
C PRO A 531 24.06 -12.55 0.75
N LYS A 532 24.01 -13.87 1.03
CA LYS A 532 25.14 -14.79 0.93
C LYS A 532 25.07 -15.69 -0.29
N LYS A 533 23.86 -15.98 -0.79
CA LYS A 533 23.63 -16.87 -1.93
C LYS A 533 23.03 -16.08 -3.09
N LYS A 534 23.80 -15.96 -4.17
CA LYS A 534 23.31 -15.35 -5.39
C LYS A 534 22.13 -16.16 -5.95
N GLY A 535 21.05 -15.47 -6.31
CA GLY A 535 19.93 -16.10 -6.98
C GLY A 535 19.02 -16.88 -6.05
N LEU A 536 18.96 -16.55 -4.76
CA LEU A 536 18.01 -17.13 -3.81
C LEU A 536 17.29 -16.01 -3.05
N ALA A 537 15.97 -16.11 -2.94
CA ALA A 537 15.16 -15.20 -2.11
C ALA A 537 14.03 -15.98 -1.43
N TYR A 538 13.46 -15.36 -0.41
CA TYR A 538 12.39 -15.89 0.42
C TYR A 538 11.20 -14.95 0.32
N LEU A 539 10.00 -15.50 0.17
CA LEU A 539 8.79 -14.71 0.03
C LEU A 539 7.84 -15.04 1.17
N SER A 540 7.26 -14.01 1.77
CA SER A 540 6.02 -14.15 2.52
C SER A 540 4.85 -14.14 1.54
N TYR A 541 3.89 -15.01 1.83
CA TYR A 541 2.55 -14.95 1.26
C TYR A 541 1.61 -14.99 2.45
N TYR A 542 0.47 -14.32 2.33
CA TYR A 542 -0.63 -14.39 3.29
C TYR A 542 -1.04 -15.85 3.51
N SER A 543 -2.00 -16.38 2.77
CA SER A 543 -2.44 -17.78 2.93
C SER A 543 -1.67 -18.79 2.08
N GLY A 544 -0.69 -18.29 1.33
CA GLY A 544 0.28 -19.12 0.62
C GLY A 544 1.34 -19.70 1.54
N GLY A 545 1.73 -19.05 2.64
CA GLY A 545 2.86 -19.49 3.48
C GLY A 545 4.24 -19.16 2.88
N LEU A 546 5.32 -19.54 3.55
CA LEU A 546 6.69 -19.19 3.12
C LEU A 546 7.03 -19.85 1.78
N ARG A 547 7.62 -19.09 0.86
CA ARG A 547 8.21 -19.61 -0.38
C ARG A 547 9.70 -19.32 -0.46
N VAL A 548 10.41 -20.19 -1.16
CA VAL A 548 11.82 -20.03 -1.50
C VAL A 548 11.93 -20.07 -3.02
N ILE A 549 12.50 -19.03 -3.60
CA ILE A 549 12.67 -18.91 -5.04
C ILE A 549 14.17 -18.90 -5.41
N GLU A 550 14.51 -19.60 -6.47
CA GLU A 550 15.74 -19.38 -7.21
C GLU A 550 15.50 -18.40 -8.36
N TYR A 551 16.40 -17.45 -8.55
CA TYR A 551 16.30 -16.44 -9.60
C TYR A 551 17.63 -16.22 -10.33
N GLY A 552 17.54 -15.78 -11.58
CA GLY A 552 18.71 -15.41 -12.37
C GLY A 552 18.38 -15.09 -13.83
N PRO A 553 19.37 -15.08 -14.72
CA PRO A 553 19.17 -14.72 -16.13
C PRO A 553 18.19 -15.61 -16.91
N ASN A 554 17.83 -16.78 -16.35
CA ASN A 554 16.90 -17.72 -16.97
C ASN A 554 15.48 -17.63 -16.38
N GLY A 555 15.21 -16.63 -15.54
CA GLY A 555 13.93 -16.44 -14.87
C GLY A 555 13.96 -16.77 -13.37
N ILE A 556 12.79 -17.10 -12.85
CA ILE A 556 12.47 -17.30 -11.44
C ILE A 556 11.72 -18.63 -11.29
N GLN A 557 11.99 -19.38 -10.22
CA GLN A 557 11.34 -20.67 -9.94
C GLN A 557 11.27 -20.97 -8.45
N GLU A 558 10.20 -21.60 -7.99
CA GLU A 558 10.11 -22.13 -6.61
C GLU A 558 11.07 -23.31 -6.42
N VAL A 559 11.78 -23.31 -5.28
CA VAL A 559 12.68 -24.39 -4.86
C VAL A 559 12.44 -24.86 -3.43
N GLY A 560 11.50 -24.25 -2.72
CA GLY A 560 11.11 -24.65 -1.38
C GLY A 560 9.84 -23.93 -0.92
N ALA A 561 9.14 -24.53 0.04
CA ALA A 561 7.91 -23.99 0.59
C ALA A 561 7.66 -24.51 2.00
N PHE A 562 6.95 -23.72 2.80
CA PHE A 562 6.41 -24.14 4.08
C PHE A 562 5.01 -23.55 4.32
N ILE A 563 4.07 -24.43 4.71
CA ILE A 563 2.72 -24.10 5.17
C ILE A 563 2.44 -25.03 6.36
N ALA A 564 2.11 -24.46 7.51
CA ALA A 564 1.83 -25.25 8.70
C ALA A 564 0.52 -26.05 8.61
N GLU A 565 0.37 -27.04 9.50
CA GLU A 565 -0.93 -27.64 9.75
C GLU A 565 -1.86 -26.58 10.35
N GLY A 566 -2.99 -26.33 9.68
CA GLY A 566 -3.90 -25.22 10.01
C GLY A 566 -3.65 -23.95 9.20
N GLY A 567 -2.58 -23.90 8.38
CA GLY A 567 -2.23 -22.73 7.57
C GLY A 567 -1.34 -21.73 8.30
N ASN A 568 -0.98 -20.69 7.58
CA ASN A 568 -0.22 -19.53 8.04
C ASN A 568 -0.71 -18.30 7.29
N ASN A 569 -0.48 -17.14 7.87
CA ASN A 569 -0.76 -15.85 7.28
C ASN A 569 0.49 -14.96 7.36
N PHE A 570 1.52 -15.20 6.53
CA PHE A 570 2.80 -14.50 6.68
C PHE A 570 2.75 -13.11 6.04
N TRP A 571 3.06 -12.10 6.84
CA TRP A 571 3.22 -10.71 6.42
C TRP A 571 4.68 -10.43 6.06
N GLY A 572 5.55 -10.39 7.06
CA GLY A 572 6.96 -10.07 6.85
C GLY A 572 7.84 -11.30 6.62
N VAL A 573 8.95 -11.11 5.90
CA VAL A 573 10.00 -12.11 5.77
C VAL A 573 11.38 -11.45 5.85
N GLU A 574 12.30 -12.03 6.61
CA GLU A 574 13.63 -11.45 6.81
C GLU A 574 14.72 -12.54 6.80
N TYR A 575 15.82 -12.27 6.10
CA TYR A 575 17.00 -13.11 6.20
C TYR A 575 17.84 -12.69 7.40
N HIS A 576 18.21 -13.64 8.25
CA HIS A 576 19.07 -13.33 9.39
C HIS A 576 20.23 -14.30 9.56
N LEU A 577 21.41 -13.74 9.86
CA LEU A 577 22.58 -14.51 10.25
C LEU A 577 22.83 -14.37 11.76
N LEU A 578 22.48 -15.41 12.52
CA LEU A 578 22.74 -15.43 13.96
C LEU A 578 24.24 -15.27 14.28
N PRO A 579 24.59 -14.38 15.22
CA PRO A 579 25.94 -14.26 15.74
C PRO A 579 26.47 -15.61 16.23
N GLN A 580 27.72 -15.92 15.89
CA GLN A 580 28.38 -17.07 16.49
C GLN A 580 28.62 -16.80 17.98
N GLY A 581 27.85 -17.45 18.85
CA GLY A 581 28.05 -17.36 20.28
C GLY A 581 29.50 -17.69 20.67
N ASN A 582 30.10 -16.84 21.47
CA ASN A 582 31.36 -17.07 22.21
C ASN A 582 31.15 -18.08 23.37
N GLY A 583 30.03 -18.80 23.38
CA GLY A 583 29.60 -19.72 24.43
C GLY A 583 30.54 -20.91 24.59
N GLN A 584 31.15 -20.99 25.77
CA GLN A 584 31.83 -22.15 26.31
C GLN A 584 30.83 -23.32 26.46
N GLY A 585 30.57 -24.05 25.37
CA GLY A 585 29.55 -25.10 25.39
C GLY A 585 29.37 -25.79 24.04
N LYS A 586 30.43 -26.42 23.53
CA LYS A 586 30.45 -27.52 22.54
C LYS A 586 29.21 -27.67 21.62
N ALA A 587 29.14 -26.84 20.58
CA ALA A 587 29.19 -27.27 19.17
C ALA A 587 29.34 -26.01 18.33
N LYS A 588 30.43 -25.90 17.56
CA LYS A 588 30.49 -24.90 16.49
C LYS A 588 29.43 -25.29 15.47
N ALA A 589 28.26 -24.64 15.51
CA ALA A 589 27.33 -24.66 14.40
C ALA A 589 28.09 -24.18 13.15
N GLY A 590 28.07 -24.97 12.07
CA GLY A 590 28.63 -24.52 10.79
C GLY A 590 27.85 -23.32 10.25
N PRO A 591 28.38 -22.57 9.27
CA PRO A 591 27.73 -21.36 8.73
C PRO A 591 26.25 -21.58 8.37
N ALA A 592 25.90 -22.70 7.73
CA ALA A 592 24.51 -23.04 7.38
C ALA A 592 23.54 -23.22 8.57
N LYS A 593 24.03 -23.43 9.79
CA LYS A 593 23.17 -23.56 10.98
C LYS A 593 22.76 -22.21 11.57
N ASN A 594 23.48 -21.14 11.22
CA ASN A 594 23.24 -19.80 11.72
C ASN A 594 22.42 -18.94 10.75
N GLU A 595 22.33 -19.35 9.49
CA GLU A 595 21.43 -18.75 8.50
C GLU A 595 20.00 -19.16 8.85
N LEU A 596 19.16 -18.16 9.08
CA LEU A 596 17.74 -18.29 9.38
C LEU A 596 16.95 -17.47 8.39
N ILE A 597 15.72 -17.89 8.17
CA ILE A 597 14.67 -17.06 7.59
C ILE A 597 13.65 -16.82 8.68
N LEU A 598 13.35 -15.57 8.96
CA LEU A 598 12.31 -15.17 9.90
C LEU A 598 11.07 -14.82 9.10
N ALA A 599 9.90 -15.17 9.61
CA ALA A 599 8.64 -14.68 9.08
C ALA A 599 7.74 -14.28 10.25
N SER A 600 6.92 -13.26 10.03
CA SER A 600 5.88 -12.82 10.95
C SER A 600 4.53 -13.33 10.46
N ASP A 601 3.91 -14.19 11.26
CA ASP A 601 2.57 -14.70 11.01
C ASP A 601 1.56 -13.80 11.71
N ARG A 602 0.64 -13.23 10.93
CA ARG A 602 -0.34 -12.23 11.38
C ARG A 602 -1.13 -12.68 12.59
N ASP A 603 -1.39 -13.98 12.67
CA ASP A 603 -2.29 -14.59 13.65
C ASP A 603 -1.58 -15.09 14.91
N SER A 604 -0.23 -15.14 14.90
CA SER A 604 0.53 -15.67 16.03
C SER A 604 1.75 -14.85 16.40
N GLY A 605 2.69 -14.65 15.49
CA GLY A 605 3.97 -14.02 15.79
C GLY A 605 5.15 -14.57 14.99
N LEU A 606 6.26 -14.83 15.68
CA LEU A 606 7.53 -15.14 15.03
C LEU A 606 7.62 -16.61 14.63
N TRP A 607 7.96 -16.85 13.37
CA TRP A 607 8.35 -18.15 12.84
C TRP A 607 9.77 -18.13 12.31
N ILE A 608 10.52 -19.20 12.58
CA ILE A 608 11.95 -19.29 12.27
C ILE A 608 12.21 -20.55 11.45
N PHE A 609 12.77 -20.35 10.26
CA PHE A 609 13.03 -21.40 9.29
C PHE A 609 14.51 -21.50 8.94
N ARG A 610 14.84 -22.61 8.29
CA ARG A 610 16.11 -22.79 7.58
C ARG A 610 15.83 -23.43 6.23
N TYR A 611 16.35 -22.83 5.16
CA TYR A 611 16.37 -23.48 3.85
C TYR A 611 17.37 -24.65 3.87
N THR A 612 16.90 -25.85 3.54
CA THR A 612 17.72 -27.07 3.54
C THR A 612 18.32 -27.40 2.18
N GLY A 613 17.94 -26.67 1.13
CA GLY A 613 18.30 -26.97 -0.25
C GLY A 613 17.48 -28.12 -0.84
N GLY A 614 17.41 -28.18 -2.17
CA GLY A 614 16.93 -29.36 -2.91
C GLY A 614 17.89 -30.54 -2.78
N LYS A 615 17.36 -31.75 -2.58
CA LYS A 615 18.13 -33.01 -2.61
C LYS A 615 18.25 -33.58 -4.01
#